data_AF-A0A3C1UWG7-F1
#
_entry.id   AF-A0A3C1UWG7-F1
#
_cell.length_a   1.000
_cell.length_b   1.000
_cell.length_c   1.000
_cell.angle_alpha   90.00
_cell.angle_beta   90.00
_cell.angle_gamma   90.00
#
_symmetry.space_group_name_H-M   'P 1'
#
loop_
_entity.id
_entity.type
_entity.pdbx_description
1 polymer ?
#
loop_
_entity_poly.entity_id
_entity_poly.type
_entity_poly.pdbx_seq_one_letter_code
_entity_poly.pdbx_strand_id
1 'polypeptide(L)'
;GGVIYRCWKLAGHGTQNFAQTLQNSCNPAFISYGQALGKEKFREYFNAFGLTQTTGVDLPGEASSIYHSDEDFGITELSSSSFGQTFKVTALQLITAVSAAVNGGQLMQPYVVKQIVDEDKNVVSETTPVVKRQVISNETSATMGALCESVVSDGSGRKAQLPGFRIGGKTGTSEKLGANDSEWKILSFVGFAPADDPQIAILVMLDEPKLNDPYGSTIAAPIVKNMLADILPYLGFEAELDVDEDTSVETPYLTDVMLEEAQAQLIDAGLKARIVGEGDSVLKQVPQAGYEIPYGGTVILYTDETELAENVPVPNVLGKTGKQANAAILNAGLNIKIEGDFPDNVQTQVVSQSPMPDEKVQPGTVVTVTVHQVGDTSANESP
;
A
#
# COMPACT_ATOMS: atom_id res chain seq x y z
N GLY A 1 4.68 -40.97 10.19
CA GLY A 1 3.86 -39.86 10.70
C GLY A 1 4.05 -38.69 9.77
N GLY A 2 2.99 -38.02 9.36
CA GLY A 2 3.07 -36.87 8.45
C GLY A 2 2.23 -35.73 9.01
N VAL A 3 2.83 -34.55 9.13
CA VAL A 3 2.11 -33.31 9.47
C VAL A 3 1.27 -32.93 8.25
N ILE A 4 -0.03 -32.67 8.46
CA ILE A 4 -0.93 -32.25 7.39
C ILE A 4 -0.96 -30.73 7.37
N TYR A 5 -0.32 -30.14 6.35
CA TYR A 5 -0.39 -28.69 6.12
C TYR A 5 -1.62 -28.35 5.27
N ARG A 6 -2.34 -27.31 5.68
CA ARG A 6 -3.52 -26.81 4.96
C ARG A 6 -3.31 -25.36 4.55
N CYS A 7 -4.05 -24.93 3.54
CA CYS A 7 -4.19 -23.52 3.23
C CYS A 7 -5.41 -22.93 3.94
N TRP A 8 -5.43 -21.61 4.09
CA TRP A 8 -6.58 -20.89 4.64
C TRP A 8 -7.87 -21.14 3.84
N LYS A 9 -7.77 -21.30 2.51
CA LYS A 9 -8.88 -21.72 1.65
C LYS A 9 -8.99 -23.24 1.59
N LEU A 10 -9.90 -23.81 2.39
CA LEU A 10 -10.09 -25.26 2.50
C LEU A 10 -10.52 -25.94 1.19
N ALA A 11 -11.27 -25.24 0.33
CA ALA A 11 -11.66 -25.73 -0.99
C ALA A 11 -10.48 -25.84 -1.99
N GLY A 12 -9.31 -25.29 -1.64
CA GLY A 12 -8.14 -25.23 -2.50
C GLY A 12 -8.15 -24.04 -3.46
N HIS A 13 -6.99 -23.79 -4.06
CA HIS A 13 -6.77 -22.69 -5.01
C HIS A 13 -6.74 -23.13 -6.48
N GLY A 14 -6.85 -24.43 -6.76
CA GLY A 14 -6.67 -24.97 -8.11
C GLY A 14 -5.22 -24.88 -8.61
N THR A 15 -5.03 -24.94 -9.93
CA THR A 15 -3.72 -24.72 -10.54
C THR A 15 -3.34 -23.24 -10.43
N GLN A 16 -2.11 -22.97 -9.99
CA GLN A 16 -1.59 -21.62 -9.81
C GLN A 16 -0.22 -21.46 -10.44
N ASN A 17 0.04 -20.30 -11.04
CA ASN A 17 1.40 -19.86 -11.34
C ASN A 17 2.06 -19.22 -10.10
N PHE A 18 3.33 -18.83 -10.19
CA PHE A 18 4.08 -18.27 -9.06
C PHE A 18 3.47 -16.98 -8.49
N ALA A 19 3.02 -16.07 -9.37
CA ALA A 19 2.36 -14.83 -8.97
C ALA A 19 1.06 -15.10 -8.20
N GLN A 20 0.22 -16.00 -8.72
CA GLN A 20 -1.02 -16.43 -8.05
C GLN A 20 -0.74 -17.09 -6.70
N THR A 21 0.34 -17.84 -6.56
CA THR A 21 0.76 -18.40 -5.26
C THR A 21 1.04 -17.31 -4.24
N LEU A 22 1.77 -16.25 -4.63
CA LEU A 22 2.05 -15.11 -3.76
C LEU A 22 0.77 -14.33 -3.42
N GLN A 23 -0.05 -14.03 -4.42
CA GLN A 23 -1.33 -13.32 -4.28
C GLN A 23 -2.25 -14.01 -3.25
N ASN A 24 -2.41 -15.33 -3.40
CA ASN A 24 -3.31 -16.14 -2.57
C ASN A 24 -2.65 -16.65 -1.28
N SER A 25 -1.34 -16.44 -1.09
CA SER A 25 -0.57 -16.95 0.03
C SER A 25 -0.73 -18.47 0.23
N CYS A 26 -0.54 -19.24 -0.85
CA CYS A 26 -0.87 -20.67 -0.89
C CYS A 26 0.19 -21.56 -0.20
N ASN A 27 -0.06 -21.98 1.04
CA ASN A 27 0.89 -22.80 1.82
C ASN A 27 1.38 -24.07 1.08
N PRO A 28 0.50 -24.92 0.49
CA PRO A 28 0.96 -26.11 -0.24
C PRO A 28 1.91 -25.81 -1.41
N ALA A 29 1.68 -24.70 -2.11
CA ALA A 29 2.55 -24.28 -3.21
C ALA A 29 3.90 -23.78 -2.69
N PHE A 30 3.93 -22.99 -1.62
CA PHE A 30 5.19 -22.59 -0.97
C PHE A 30 5.99 -23.78 -0.44
N ILE A 31 5.32 -24.80 0.12
CA ILE A 31 5.97 -26.06 0.50
C ILE A 31 6.63 -26.71 -0.71
N SER A 32 5.93 -26.79 -1.85
CA SER A 32 6.50 -27.37 -3.07
C SER A 32 7.71 -26.58 -3.58
N TYR A 33 7.67 -25.24 -3.51
CA TYR A 33 8.83 -24.41 -3.87
C TYR A 33 10.00 -24.57 -2.91
N GLY A 34 9.75 -24.60 -1.60
CA GLY A 34 10.78 -24.84 -0.60
C GLY A 34 11.44 -26.21 -0.76
N GLN A 35 10.64 -27.25 -1.02
CA GLN A 35 11.14 -28.59 -1.28
C GLN A 35 11.93 -28.69 -2.60
N ALA A 36 11.49 -28.00 -3.66
CA ALA A 36 12.22 -27.93 -4.92
C ALA A 36 13.55 -27.17 -4.81
N LEU A 37 13.59 -26.12 -3.97
CA LEU A 37 14.82 -25.38 -3.66
C LEU A 37 15.82 -26.25 -2.88
N GLY A 38 15.31 -27.11 -1.99
CA GLY A 38 16.10 -27.98 -1.14
C GLY A 38 16.54 -27.30 0.16
N LYS A 39 16.82 -28.12 1.19
CA LYS A 39 17.11 -27.65 2.55
C LYS A 39 18.38 -26.81 2.62
N GLU A 40 19.39 -27.16 1.84
CA GLU A 40 20.70 -26.51 1.84
C GLU A 40 20.58 -25.08 1.33
N LYS A 41 19.96 -24.89 0.15
CA LYS A 41 19.76 -23.56 -0.44
C LYS A 41 18.77 -22.72 0.36
N PHE A 42 17.70 -23.31 0.90
CA PHE A 42 16.80 -22.60 1.80
C PHE A 42 17.57 -22.08 3.03
N ARG A 43 18.40 -22.96 3.62
CA ARG A 43 19.44 -22.71 4.63
C ARG A 43 20.23 -21.43 4.36
N GLU A 44 20.90 -21.50 3.21
CA GLU A 44 21.80 -20.48 2.70
C GLU A 44 21.10 -19.14 2.54
N TYR A 45 19.94 -19.10 1.87
CA TYR A 45 19.20 -17.86 1.69
C TYR A 45 18.65 -17.30 3.00
N PHE A 46 18.12 -18.13 3.90
CA PHE A 46 17.64 -17.68 5.21
C PHE A 46 18.75 -16.96 5.99
N ASN A 47 19.96 -17.52 5.98
CA ASN A 47 21.14 -16.88 6.55
C ASN A 47 21.61 -15.63 5.75
N ALA A 48 21.58 -15.69 4.42
CA ALA A 48 22.01 -14.59 3.55
C ALA A 48 21.11 -13.35 3.71
N PHE A 49 19.81 -13.54 3.92
CA PHE A 49 18.85 -12.48 4.28
C PHE A 49 19.00 -11.98 5.73
N GLY A 50 19.95 -12.52 6.51
CA GLY A 50 20.27 -12.06 7.86
C GLY A 50 19.32 -12.55 8.94
N LEU A 51 18.47 -13.55 8.66
CA LEU A 51 17.44 -14.03 9.59
C LEU A 51 17.99 -14.97 10.69
N THR A 52 19.30 -15.21 10.72
CA THR A 52 20.02 -16.06 11.69
C THR A 52 20.90 -15.26 12.65
N GLN A 53 21.01 -13.95 12.47
CA GLN A 53 21.96 -13.08 13.16
C GLN A 53 21.34 -11.73 13.48
N THR A 54 21.87 -11.02 14.46
CA THR A 54 21.44 -9.64 14.75
C THR A 54 21.70 -8.73 13.54
N THR A 55 20.85 -7.72 13.37
CA THR A 55 20.96 -6.75 12.27
C THR A 55 22.19 -5.86 12.44
N GLY A 56 22.59 -5.58 13.68
CA GLY A 56 23.66 -4.65 14.01
C GLY A 56 23.18 -3.21 14.09
N VAL A 57 21.90 -3.01 14.44
CA VAL A 57 21.34 -1.67 14.68
C VAL A 57 22.08 -1.00 15.82
N ASP A 58 22.16 0.33 15.77
CA ASP A 58 22.76 1.21 16.78
C ASP A 58 21.90 1.37 18.05
N LEU A 59 21.09 0.35 18.37
CA LEU A 59 20.26 0.28 19.57
C LEU A 59 20.71 -0.84 20.51
N PRO A 60 20.70 -0.63 21.83
CA PRO A 60 21.04 -1.67 22.79
C PRO A 60 19.96 -2.75 22.86
N GLY A 61 20.35 -3.98 23.25
CA GLY A 61 19.39 -5.05 23.57
C GLY A 61 18.79 -5.77 22.37
N GLU A 62 19.44 -5.73 21.20
CA GLU A 62 18.97 -6.46 20.02
C GLU A 62 18.92 -7.97 20.28
N ALA A 63 17.75 -8.57 20.11
CA ALA A 63 17.54 -10.01 20.22
C ALA A 63 17.99 -10.74 18.94
N SER A 64 18.49 -11.97 19.10
CA SER A 64 18.74 -12.87 17.97
C SER A 64 17.50 -13.70 17.64
N SER A 65 17.49 -14.30 16.45
CA SER A 65 16.45 -15.23 16.04
C SER A 65 16.56 -16.58 16.75
N ILE A 66 15.44 -17.31 16.78
CA ILE A 66 15.38 -18.71 17.20
C ILE A 66 15.07 -19.52 15.94
N TYR A 67 16.04 -20.32 15.52
CA TYR A 67 16.00 -21.11 14.30
C TYR A 67 16.49 -22.53 14.55
N HIS A 68 16.17 -23.44 13.64
CA HIS A 68 16.57 -24.84 13.72
C HIS A 68 18.09 -25.01 13.57
N SER A 69 18.63 -26.03 14.25
CA SER A 69 20.01 -26.48 14.02
C SER A 69 20.14 -27.16 12.66
N ASP A 70 21.36 -27.33 12.17
CA ASP A 70 21.65 -28.08 10.94
C ASP A 70 21.12 -29.51 10.97
N GLU A 71 21.20 -30.15 12.14
CA GLU A 71 20.84 -31.55 12.38
C GLU A 71 19.32 -31.72 12.44
N ASP A 72 18.61 -30.72 12.98
CA ASP A 72 17.17 -30.76 13.17
C ASP A 72 16.37 -30.25 11.96
N PHE A 73 17.02 -29.63 10.97
CA PHE A 73 16.34 -29.06 9.81
C PHE A 73 16.02 -30.11 8.72
N GLY A 74 14.99 -30.90 8.98
CA GLY A 74 14.47 -31.92 8.08
C GLY A 74 13.46 -31.39 7.06
N ILE A 75 12.81 -32.32 6.34
CA ILE A 75 11.79 -32.01 5.34
C ILE A 75 10.55 -31.35 5.98
N THR A 76 10.23 -31.71 7.23
CA THR A 76 9.09 -31.18 7.97
C THR A 76 9.32 -29.71 8.32
N GLU A 77 10.52 -29.39 8.82
CA GLU A 77 10.97 -28.05 9.19
C GLU A 77 11.11 -27.16 7.97
N LEU A 78 11.67 -27.68 6.87
CA LEU A 78 11.71 -27.00 5.57
C LEU A 78 10.30 -26.66 5.09
N SER A 79 9.38 -27.62 5.15
CA SER A 79 8.00 -27.43 4.72
C SER A 79 7.34 -26.33 5.55
N SER A 80 7.41 -26.38 6.88
CA SER A 80 6.86 -25.34 7.76
C SER A 80 7.50 -23.97 7.56
N SER A 81 8.83 -23.93 7.43
CA SER A 81 9.59 -22.68 7.29
C SER A 81 9.30 -21.99 5.96
N SER A 82 8.95 -22.74 4.91
CA SER A 82 8.64 -22.19 3.58
C SER A 82 7.44 -21.23 3.55
N PHE A 83 6.55 -21.33 4.54
CA PHE A 83 5.41 -20.40 4.71
C PHE A 83 5.47 -19.64 6.04
N GLY A 84 6.66 -19.52 6.63
CA GLY A 84 6.91 -18.62 7.76
C GLY A 84 6.56 -19.18 9.15
N GLN A 85 6.53 -20.50 9.31
CA GLN A 85 6.30 -21.15 10.61
C GLN A 85 7.56 -21.86 11.12
N THR A 86 7.54 -22.22 12.41
CA THR A 86 8.60 -22.98 13.12
C THR A 86 9.93 -22.26 13.33
N PHE A 87 9.98 -20.94 13.13
CA PHE A 87 11.10 -20.10 13.53
C PHE A 87 10.60 -18.79 14.15
N LYS A 88 11.48 -18.08 14.86
CA LYS A 88 11.19 -16.75 15.41
C LYS A 88 12.27 -15.78 14.97
N VAL A 89 11.86 -14.68 14.36
CA VAL A 89 12.72 -13.56 13.94
C VAL A 89 12.20 -12.28 14.57
N THR A 90 13.06 -11.28 14.74
CA THR A 90 12.64 -9.96 15.20
C THR A 90 11.96 -9.19 14.07
N ALA A 91 11.11 -8.22 14.41
CA ALA A 91 10.49 -7.33 13.43
C ALA A 91 11.55 -6.61 12.57
N LEU A 92 12.66 -6.23 13.19
CA LEU A 92 13.75 -5.53 12.52
C LEU A 92 14.50 -6.45 11.54
N GLN A 93 14.75 -7.72 11.91
CA GLN A 93 15.29 -8.72 10.98
C GLN A 93 14.35 -8.92 9.79
N LEU A 94 13.05 -9.07 10.05
CA LEU A 94 12.05 -9.32 9.02
C LEU A 94 11.96 -8.16 8.01
N ILE A 95 11.79 -6.92 8.49
CA ILE A 95 11.69 -5.77 7.59
C ILE A 95 13.00 -5.53 6.83
N THR A 96 14.16 -5.76 7.46
CA THR A 96 15.48 -5.66 6.78
C THR A 96 15.62 -6.70 5.67
N ALA A 97 15.18 -7.94 5.90
CA ALA A 97 15.19 -9.00 4.90
C ALA A 97 14.23 -8.72 3.74
N VAL A 98 13.01 -8.25 4.03
CA VAL A 98 12.03 -7.90 2.99
C VAL A 98 12.53 -6.73 2.16
N SER A 99 13.08 -5.68 2.78
CA SER A 99 13.69 -4.56 2.05
C SER A 99 14.79 -5.02 1.12
N ALA A 100 15.66 -5.94 1.56
CA ALA A 100 16.70 -6.53 0.71
C ALA A 100 16.14 -7.27 -0.52
N ALA A 101 14.93 -7.83 -0.41
CA ALA A 101 14.29 -8.53 -1.53
C ALA A 101 13.75 -7.57 -2.60
N VAL A 102 13.57 -6.28 -2.31
CA VAL A 102 12.92 -5.31 -3.21
C VAL A 102 13.77 -4.07 -3.51
N ASN A 103 14.92 -3.89 -2.85
CA ASN A 103 15.82 -2.73 -3.03
C ASN A 103 17.01 -3.00 -3.98
N GLY A 104 16.86 -3.95 -4.91
CA GLY A 104 17.95 -4.39 -5.80
C GLY A 104 18.81 -5.51 -5.22
N GLY A 105 18.37 -6.16 -4.13
CA GLY A 105 19.03 -7.35 -3.59
C GLY A 105 20.03 -7.09 -2.47
N GLN A 106 20.05 -5.89 -1.89
CA GLN A 106 21.09 -5.44 -0.95
C GLN A 106 20.60 -5.52 0.50
N LEU A 107 21.23 -6.37 1.30
CA LEU A 107 20.96 -6.41 2.74
C LEU A 107 21.66 -5.24 3.42
N MET A 108 20.87 -4.31 3.96
CA MET A 108 21.37 -3.10 4.64
C MET A 108 21.58 -3.35 6.14
N GLN A 109 22.47 -2.58 6.75
CA GLN A 109 22.50 -2.43 8.20
C GLN A 109 21.55 -1.30 8.61
N PRO A 110 20.46 -1.59 9.36
CA PRO A 110 19.57 -0.55 9.85
C PRO A 110 20.27 0.33 10.89
N TYR A 111 19.88 1.59 10.97
CA TYR A 111 20.38 2.56 11.95
C TYR A 111 19.28 3.58 12.29
N VAL A 112 19.36 4.19 13.47
CA VAL A 112 18.40 5.20 13.96
C VAL A 112 19.08 6.56 14.11
N VAL A 113 20.34 6.60 14.55
CA VAL A 113 21.07 7.84 14.76
C VAL A 113 21.54 8.38 13.41
N LYS A 114 21.00 9.52 12.98
CA LYS A 114 21.47 10.22 11.78
C LYS A 114 22.83 10.89 11.98
N GLN A 115 22.97 11.64 13.08
CA GLN A 115 24.19 12.37 13.42
C GLN A 115 24.28 12.61 14.92
N ILE A 116 25.50 12.76 15.42
CA ILE A 116 25.83 13.18 16.78
C ILE A 116 26.42 14.59 16.67
N VAL A 117 25.87 15.52 17.44
CA VAL A 117 26.33 16.91 17.51
C VAL A 117 26.86 17.23 18.91
N ASP A 118 27.82 18.15 18.99
CA ASP A 118 28.31 18.69 20.26
C ASP A 118 27.38 19.81 20.81
N GLU A 119 27.76 20.40 21.95
CA GLU A 119 27.02 21.49 22.60
C GLU A 119 26.89 22.74 21.69
N ASP A 120 27.84 22.94 20.79
CA ASP A 120 27.90 24.05 19.84
C ASP A 120 27.17 23.74 18.52
N LYS A 121 26.51 22.57 18.41
CA LYS A 121 25.84 22.04 17.21
C LYS A 121 26.78 21.70 16.05
N ASN A 122 28.07 21.53 16.30
CA ASN A 122 28.97 20.98 15.28
C ASN A 122 28.72 19.48 15.14
N VAL A 123 28.75 18.98 13.91
CA VAL A 123 28.63 17.54 13.64
C VAL A 123 29.90 16.84 14.07
N VAL A 124 29.78 15.98 15.09
CA VAL A 124 30.87 15.15 15.63
C VAL A 124 30.98 13.84 14.85
N SER A 125 29.84 13.30 14.45
CA SER A 125 29.74 12.07 13.67
C SER A 125 28.43 12.06 12.88
N GLU A 126 28.47 11.55 11.65
CA GLU A 126 27.31 11.35 10.79
C GLU A 126 27.27 9.88 10.38
N THR A 127 26.09 9.28 10.44
CA THR A 127 25.87 7.88 10.06
C THR A 127 25.55 7.80 8.58
N THR A 128 26.31 6.97 7.86
CA THR A 128 26.07 6.67 6.45
C THR A 128 25.49 5.26 6.28
N PRO A 129 24.58 5.04 5.31
CA PRO A 129 24.04 3.71 5.05
C PRO A 129 25.12 2.69 4.72
N VAL A 130 25.03 1.49 5.31
CA VAL A 130 25.99 0.41 5.10
C VAL A 130 25.31 -0.78 4.42
N VAL A 131 25.83 -1.18 3.26
CA VAL A 131 25.46 -2.43 2.58
C VAL A 131 26.23 -3.59 3.21
N LYS A 132 25.56 -4.55 3.84
CA LYS A 132 26.20 -5.73 4.44
C LYS A 132 26.60 -6.77 3.41
N ARG A 133 25.77 -6.99 2.38
CA ARG A 133 25.99 -7.95 1.28
C ARG A 133 24.92 -7.86 0.19
N GLN A 134 25.24 -8.37 -0.99
CA GLN A 134 24.27 -8.70 -2.04
C GLN A 134 23.70 -10.10 -1.80
N VAL A 135 22.38 -10.24 -1.69
CA VAL A 135 21.69 -11.51 -1.40
C VAL A 135 21.13 -12.15 -2.67
N ILE A 136 20.47 -11.35 -3.51
CA ILE A 136 19.88 -11.76 -4.80
C ILE A 136 20.29 -10.77 -5.89
N SER A 137 20.11 -11.11 -7.16
CA SER A 137 20.39 -10.16 -8.24
C SER A 137 19.38 -9.00 -8.26
N ASN A 138 19.77 -7.86 -8.85
CA ASN A 138 18.87 -6.74 -9.08
C ASN A 138 17.62 -7.17 -9.89
N GLU A 139 17.81 -8.03 -10.90
CA GLU A 139 16.72 -8.59 -11.70
C GLU A 139 15.74 -9.44 -10.88
N THR A 140 16.26 -10.27 -9.97
CA THR A 140 15.42 -11.07 -9.05
C THR A 140 14.66 -10.14 -8.11
N SER A 141 15.32 -9.08 -7.62
CA SER A 141 14.70 -8.10 -6.75
C SER A 141 13.59 -7.31 -7.42
N ALA A 142 13.80 -6.86 -8.66
CA ALA A 142 12.77 -6.20 -9.47
C ALA A 142 11.58 -7.13 -9.75
N THR A 143 11.85 -8.41 -10.05
CA THR A 143 10.81 -9.43 -10.20
C THR A 143 9.99 -9.59 -8.92
N MET A 144 10.66 -9.63 -7.76
CA MET A 144 9.97 -9.70 -6.46
C MET A 144 9.15 -8.43 -6.17
N GLY A 145 9.63 -7.25 -6.55
CA GLY A 145 8.88 -5.99 -6.47
C GLY A 145 7.55 -6.07 -7.21
N ALA A 146 7.59 -6.45 -8.49
CA ALA A 146 6.39 -6.60 -9.33
C ALA A 146 5.43 -7.71 -8.82
N LEU A 147 5.97 -8.82 -8.33
CA LEU A 147 5.15 -9.88 -7.75
C LEU A 147 4.44 -9.42 -6.47
N CYS A 148 5.13 -8.68 -5.60
CA CYS A 148 4.56 -8.10 -4.38
C CYS A 148 3.56 -6.96 -4.67
N GLU A 149 3.75 -6.20 -5.75
CA GLU A 149 2.74 -5.27 -6.27
C GLU A 149 1.47 -6.02 -6.66
N SER A 150 1.61 -7.14 -7.36
CA SER A 150 0.46 -7.97 -7.76
C SER A 150 -0.34 -8.52 -6.56
N VAL A 151 0.29 -8.68 -5.39
CA VAL A 151 -0.42 -9.08 -4.16
C VAL A 151 -1.38 -7.99 -3.69
N VAL A 152 -1.02 -6.72 -3.91
CA VAL A 152 -1.83 -5.56 -3.56
C VAL A 152 -2.87 -5.28 -4.62
N SER A 153 -2.58 -5.38 -5.93
CA SER A 153 -3.61 -5.21 -6.96
C SER A 153 -4.61 -6.37 -7.01
N ASP A 154 -4.12 -7.61 -6.97
CA ASP A 154 -4.91 -8.79 -7.37
C ASP A 154 -5.09 -9.83 -6.26
N GLY A 155 -4.42 -9.64 -5.13
CA GLY A 155 -4.29 -10.68 -4.11
C GLY A 155 -4.85 -10.32 -2.75
N SER A 156 -4.33 -11.04 -1.75
CA SER A 156 -4.68 -10.89 -0.34
C SER A 156 -4.32 -9.51 0.25
N GLY A 157 -3.52 -8.70 -0.44
CA GLY A 157 -3.08 -7.37 -0.01
C GLY A 157 -3.96 -6.21 -0.48
N ARG A 158 -5.08 -6.47 -1.18
CA ARG A 158 -5.95 -5.42 -1.80
C ARG A 158 -6.32 -4.25 -0.90
N LYS A 159 -6.51 -4.49 0.40
CA LYS A 159 -6.83 -3.41 1.34
C LYS A 159 -5.68 -2.43 1.60
N ALA A 160 -4.47 -2.71 1.09
CA ALA A 160 -3.33 -1.81 1.12
C ALA A 160 -3.24 -0.89 -0.11
N GLN A 161 -4.11 -1.07 -1.12
CA GLN A 161 -4.06 -0.30 -2.35
C GLN A 161 -4.31 1.18 -2.08
N LEU A 162 -3.43 2.02 -2.62
CA LEU A 162 -3.51 3.48 -2.55
C LEU A 162 -3.39 4.02 -3.97
N PRO A 163 -4.47 4.52 -4.56
CA PRO A 163 -4.45 4.97 -5.93
C PRO A 163 -3.50 6.12 -6.17
N GLY A 164 -2.93 6.07 -7.36
CA GLY A 164 -1.83 6.90 -7.78
C GLY A 164 -0.48 6.47 -7.19
N PHE A 165 -0.43 5.42 -6.38
CA PHE A 165 0.82 4.90 -5.87
C PHE A 165 0.95 3.42 -6.16
N ARG A 166 2.11 3.06 -6.72
CA ARG A 166 2.51 1.67 -6.90
C ARG A 166 2.91 1.14 -5.53
N ILE A 167 2.08 0.27 -4.94
CA ILE A 167 2.34 -0.31 -3.63
C ILE A 167 2.59 -1.80 -3.79
N GLY A 168 3.75 -2.24 -3.32
CA GLY A 168 4.05 -3.65 -3.12
C GLY A 168 3.81 -4.07 -1.68
N GLY A 169 3.43 -5.33 -1.46
CA GLY A 169 3.32 -5.82 -0.10
C GLY A 169 3.00 -7.29 0.03
N LYS A 170 2.95 -7.76 1.28
CA LYS A 170 2.57 -9.12 1.61
C LYS A 170 1.90 -9.21 2.98
N THR A 171 0.78 -9.94 3.00
CA THR A 171 0.08 -10.36 4.21
C THR A 171 0.82 -11.48 4.93
N GLY A 172 0.80 -11.46 6.26
CA GLY A 172 1.32 -12.52 7.14
C GLY A 172 0.27 -12.95 8.15
N THR A 173 0.24 -14.25 8.44
CA THR A 173 -0.58 -14.82 9.50
C THR A 173 0.22 -15.93 10.16
N SER A 174 0.78 -15.63 11.32
CA SER A 174 1.59 -16.57 12.09
C SER A 174 0.82 -17.08 13.28
N GLU A 175 1.02 -18.35 13.63
CA GLU A 175 0.36 -18.99 14.75
C GLU A 175 1.27 -18.90 15.98
N LYS A 176 0.69 -18.60 17.14
CA LYS A 176 1.43 -18.63 18.40
C LYS A 176 1.40 -20.03 19.00
N LEU A 177 2.56 -20.48 19.50
CA LEU A 177 2.67 -21.72 20.27
C LEU A 177 2.57 -21.42 21.77
N GLY A 178 1.51 -21.91 22.43
CA GLY A 178 1.33 -21.82 23.88
C GLY A 178 -0.14 -21.59 24.29
N ALA A 179 -0.62 -22.39 25.26
CA ALA A 179 -1.93 -22.38 25.91
C ALA A 179 -3.17 -22.65 25.02
N ASN A 180 -3.44 -23.95 24.79
CA ASN A 180 -4.75 -24.60 24.60
C ASN A 180 -5.81 -24.08 23.60
N ASP A 181 -5.61 -22.94 22.93
CA ASP A 181 -6.54 -22.46 21.90
C ASP A 181 -5.80 -22.17 20.59
N SER A 182 -6.31 -22.77 19.52
CA SER A 182 -5.89 -22.56 18.13
C SER A 182 -6.19 -21.15 17.58
N GLU A 183 -6.49 -20.19 18.45
CA GLU A 183 -7.00 -18.87 18.09
C GLU A 183 -5.93 -17.76 18.11
N TRP A 184 -4.81 -17.95 18.82
CA TRP A 184 -3.81 -16.89 18.95
C TRP A 184 -2.93 -16.76 17.72
N LYS A 185 -3.03 -15.59 17.08
CA LYS A 185 -2.36 -15.28 15.83
C LYS A 185 -1.69 -13.92 15.90
N ILE A 186 -0.57 -13.81 15.20
CA ILE A 186 0.03 -12.53 14.84
C ILE A 186 -0.38 -12.26 13.39
N LEU A 187 -1.07 -11.14 13.20
CA LEU A 187 -1.48 -10.68 11.88
C LEU A 187 -0.52 -9.58 11.46
N SER A 188 0.02 -9.67 10.25
CA SER A 188 0.99 -8.69 9.79
C SER A 188 0.79 -8.31 8.34
N PHE A 189 1.29 -7.12 8.01
CA PHE A 189 1.42 -6.67 6.64
C PHE A 189 2.75 -5.93 6.52
N VAL A 190 3.54 -6.34 5.53
CA VAL A 190 4.68 -5.55 5.06
C VAL A 190 4.27 -4.88 3.76
N GLY A 191 4.41 -3.56 3.68
CA GLY A 191 4.16 -2.78 2.48
C GLY A 191 5.36 -1.89 2.16
N PHE A 192 5.58 -1.61 0.89
CA PHE A 192 6.62 -0.72 0.42
C PHE A 192 6.14 0.08 -0.80
N ALA A 193 6.70 1.27 -0.96
CA ALA A 193 6.32 2.18 -2.03
C ALA A 193 7.47 3.12 -2.41
N PRO A 194 7.52 3.59 -3.67
CA PRO A 194 6.88 2.97 -4.86
C PRO A 194 7.29 1.51 -5.07
N ALA A 195 6.50 0.70 -5.79
CA ALA A 195 6.77 -0.74 -5.90
C ALA A 195 7.93 -1.08 -6.86
N ASP A 196 8.19 -0.20 -7.82
CA ASP A 196 9.23 -0.30 -8.85
C ASP A 196 10.56 0.33 -8.44
N ASP A 197 10.51 1.36 -7.59
CA ASP A 197 11.69 1.92 -6.92
C ASP A 197 11.38 2.18 -5.44
N PRO A 198 11.49 1.17 -4.55
CA PRO A 198 11.08 1.29 -3.16
C PRO A 198 11.92 2.27 -2.35
N GLN A 199 11.27 3.31 -1.82
CA GLN A 199 11.88 4.35 -0.99
C GLN A 199 11.49 4.22 0.49
N ILE A 200 10.36 3.57 0.76
CA ILE A 200 9.82 3.33 2.11
C ILE A 200 9.40 1.87 2.23
N ALA A 201 9.68 1.26 3.38
CA ALA A 201 9.09 -0.01 3.79
C ALA A 201 8.44 0.13 5.18
N ILE A 202 7.27 -0.45 5.36
CA ILE A 202 6.47 -0.41 6.59
C ILE A 202 6.09 -1.84 6.95
N LEU A 203 6.39 -2.24 8.18
CA LEU A 203 5.92 -3.50 8.77
C LEU A 203 4.96 -3.18 9.91
N VAL A 204 3.70 -3.61 9.78
CA VAL A 204 2.72 -3.58 10.86
C VAL A 204 2.49 -5.01 11.33
N MET A 205 2.53 -5.20 12.64
CA MET A 205 2.19 -6.46 13.31
C MET A 205 1.16 -6.20 14.39
N LEU A 206 0.08 -6.96 14.37
CA LEU A 206 -1.00 -6.92 15.35
C LEU A 206 -0.93 -8.20 16.16
N ASP A 207 -0.66 -8.05 17.45
CA ASP A 207 -0.56 -9.18 18.36
C ASP A 207 -1.91 -9.50 18.99
N GLU A 208 -2.44 -10.69 18.71
CA GLU A 208 -3.73 -11.19 19.22
C GLU A 208 -4.89 -10.17 19.10
N PRO A 209 -5.13 -9.60 17.90
CA PRO A 209 -6.21 -8.64 17.74
C PRO A 209 -7.55 -9.33 18.00
N LYS A 210 -8.38 -8.72 18.84
CA LYS A 210 -9.75 -9.19 19.10
C LYS A 210 -10.64 -8.75 17.95
N LEU A 211 -10.99 -9.68 17.07
CA LEU A 211 -11.73 -9.40 15.86
C LEU A 211 -13.12 -10.03 15.91
N ASN A 212 -14.13 -9.25 15.54
CA ASN A 212 -15.49 -9.75 15.33
C ASN A 212 -15.66 -10.37 13.92
N ASP A 213 -14.64 -10.28 13.06
CA ASP A 213 -14.63 -10.74 11.67
C ASP A 213 -13.62 -11.91 11.48
N PRO A 214 -14.04 -13.07 10.91
CA PRO A 214 -13.16 -14.19 10.58
C PRO A 214 -12.05 -13.89 9.54
N TYR A 215 -12.09 -12.78 8.80
CA TYR A 215 -11.10 -12.41 7.75
C TYR A 215 -9.94 -11.53 8.25
N GLY A 216 -9.51 -11.75 9.50
CA GLY A 216 -8.68 -10.83 10.26
C GLY A 216 -7.30 -10.46 9.70
N SER A 217 -6.71 -11.28 8.82
CA SER A 217 -5.37 -11.01 8.25
C SER A 217 -5.32 -9.76 7.37
N THR A 218 -6.49 -9.19 7.05
CA THR A 218 -6.62 -8.01 6.20
C THR A 218 -6.63 -6.69 6.95
N ILE A 219 -6.48 -6.66 8.29
CA ILE A 219 -6.59 -5.42 9.08
C ILE A 219 -5.27 -4.65 9.17
N ALA A 220 -4.13 -5.34 9.10
CA ALA A 220 -2.83 -4.66 9.04
C ALA A 220 -2.63 -3.89 7.72
N ALA A 221 -3.24 -4.34 6.62
CA ALA A 221 -3.11 -3.72 5.30
C ALA A 221 -3.69 -2.28 5.23
N PRO A 222 -4.92 -1.99 5.69
CA PRO A 222 -5.45 -0.63 5.81
C PRO A 222 -4.60 0.31 6.66
N ILE A 223 -3.98 -0.21 7.74
CA ILE A 223 -3.10 0.61 8.59
C ILE A 223 -1.90 1.08 7.76
N VAL A 224 -1.27 0.16 7.01
CA VAL A 224 -0.16 0.51 6.12
C VAL A 224 -0.60 1.44 4.99
N LYS A 225 -1.79 1.25 4.39
CA LYS A 225 -2.37 2.17 3.40
C LYS A 225 -2.44 3.59 3.95
N ASN A 226 -3.00 3.76 5.15
CA ASN A 226 -3.17 5.07 5.78
C ASN A 226 -1.82 5.72 6.08
N MET A 227 -0.85 4.96 6.59
CA MET A 227 0.51 5.46 6.80
C MET A 227 1.15 5.90 5.48
N LEU A 228 1.02 5.13 4.41
CA LEU A 228 1.56 5.49 3.09
C LEU A 228 0.86 6.73 2.52
N ALA A 229 -0.44 6.89 2.73
CA ALA A 229 -1.20 8.06 2.30
C ALA A 229 -0.70 9.36 2.94
N ASP A 230 -0.16 9.30 4.16
CA ASP A 230 0.45 10.45 4.84
C ASP A 230 1.94 10.61 4.49
N ILE A 231 2.69 9.51 4.45
CA ILE A 231 4.15 9.53 4.26
C ILE A 231 4.53 9.94 2.83
N LEU A 232 3.85 9.39 1.81
CA LEU A 232 4.24 9.59 0.42
C LEU A 232 4.15 11.07 0.00
N PRO A 233 3.05 11.80 0.25
CA PRO A 233 3.00 13.23 -0.02
C PRO A 233 4.01 14.03 0.80
N TYR A 234 4.24 13.65 2.07
CA TYR A 234 5.24 14.31 2.91
C TYR A 234 6.67 14.19 2.35
N LEU A 235 7.01 13.05 1.75
CA LEU A 235 8.29 12.84 1.07
C LEU A 235 8.34 13.41 -0.35
N GLY A 236 7.24 14.02 -0.83
CA GLY A 236 7.15 14.63 -2.15
C GLY A 236 6.84 13.66 -3.29
N PHE A 237 6.38 12.44 -2.99
CA PHE A 237 5.84 11.55 -4.01
C PHE A 237 4.44 12.03 -4.40
N GLU A 238 4.24 12.24 -5.70
CA GLU A 238 2.95 12.61 -6.26
C GLU A 238 2.20 11.36 -6.70
N ALA A 239 0.88 11.38 -6.52
CA ALA A 239 0.01 10.33 -7.01
C ALA A 239 0.03 10.30 -8.55
N GLU A 240 0.57 9.24 -9.12
CA GLU A 240 0.50 8.90 -10.53
C GLU A 240 -0.81 8.16 -10.82
N LEU A 241 -1.90 8.92 -10.86
CA LEU A 241 -3.13 8.39 -11.47
C LEU A 241 -2.87 8.30 -12.96
N ASP A 242 -2.51 7.11 -13.44
CA ASP A 242 -2.75 6.75 -14.81
C ASP A 242 -4.26 6.88 -15.02
N VAL A 243 -4.62 7.82 -15.87
CA VAL A 243 -6.01 8.12 -16.21
C VAL A 243 -6.46 7.08 -17.22
N ASP A 244 -6.50 5.82 -16.79
CA ASP A 244 -7.27 4.77 -17.44
C ASP A 244 -8.57 4.58 -16.66
N GLU A 245 -9.67 4.51 -17.40
CA GLU A 245 -11.05 4.84 -17.07
C GLU A 245 -11.72 4.10 -15.88
N ASP A 246 -11.04 3.22 -15.15
CA ASP A 246 -11.72 2.20 -14.30
C ASP A 246 -11.54 2.37 -12.78
N THR A 247 -11.04 3.50 -12.29
CA THR A 247 -10.93 3.77 -10.83
C THR A 247 -11.80 4.92 -10.33
N SER A 248 -12.88 5.23 -11.06
CA SER A 248 -13.94 6.07 -10.53
C SER A 248 -14.79 5.27 -9.53
N VAL A 249 -15.20 5.94 -8.46
CA VAL A 249 -16.05 5.38 -7.42
C VAL A 249 -17.28 6.27 -7.32
N GLU A 250 -18.45 5.66 -7.32
CA GLU A 250 -19.69 6.37 -7.00
C GLU A 250 -19.70 6.76 -5.53
N THR A 251 -19.95 8.04 -5.27
CA THR A 251 -20.14 8.56 -3.93
C THR A 251 -21.35 7.88 -3.25
N PRO A 252 -21.17 7.26 -2.07
CA PRO A 252 -22.27 6.59 -1.38
C PRO A 252 -23.29 7.59 -0.85
N TYR A 253 -24.50 7.10 -0.54
CA TYR A 253 -25.53 7.89 0.12
C TYR A 253 -25.29 7.91 1.63
N LEU A 254 -24.84 9.06 2.14
CA LEU A 254 -24.42 9.23 3.53
C LEU A 254 -25.32 10.19 4.31
N THR A 255 -26.35 10.77 3.69
CA THR A 255 -27.28 11.65 4.42
C THR A 255 -28.06 10.84 5.46
N ASP A 256 -28.22 11.40 6.66
CA ASP A 256 -28.80 10.75 7.85
C ASP A 256 -28.03 9.55 8.39
N VAL A 257 -26.82 9.27 7.87
CA VAL A 257 -25.93 8.22 8.39
C VAL A 257 -25.11 8.78 9.56
N MET A 258 -24.87 7.94 10.58
CA MET A 258 -23.99 8.30 11.70
C MET A 258 -22.58 8.58 11.19
N LEU A 259 -21.92 9.61 11.74
CA LEU A 259 -20.65 10.11 11.21
C LEU A 259 -19.56 9.02 11.12
N GLU A 260 -19.43 8.20 12.16
CA GLU A 260 -18.46 7.10 12.23
C GLU A 260 -18.73 6.04 11.14
N GLU A 261 -20.00 5.70 10.92
CA GLU A 261 -20.41 4.76 9.86
C GLU A 261 -20.18 5.36 8.47
N ALA A 262 -20.48 6.65 8.29
CA ALA A 262 -20.26 7.35 7.03
C ALA A 262 -18.76 7.41 6.68
N GLN A 263 -17.89 7.66 7.66
CA GLN A 263 -16.45 7.60 7.47
C GLN A 263 -15.99 6.19 7.09
N ALA A 264 -16.52 5.15 7.74
CA ALA A 264 -16.20 3.77 7.41
C ALA A 264 -16.62 3.41 5.97
N GLN A 265 -17.82 3.81 5.54
CA GLN A 265 -18.31 3.61 4.17
C GLN A 265 -17.43 4.32 3.14
N LEU A 266 -17.01 5.57 3.43
CA LEU A 266 -16.07 6.28 2.55
C LEU A 266 -14.72 5.58 2.47
N ILE A 267 -14.18 5.12 3.60
CA ILE A 267 -12.90 4.38 3.63
C ILE A 267 -12.99 3.08 2.81
N ASP A 268 -14.10 2.34 2.93
CA ASP A 268 -14.35 1.11 2.18
C ASP A 268 -14.49 1.38 0.68
N ALA A 269 -15.20 2.46 0.33
CA ALA A 269 -15.30 2.97 -1.03
C ALA A 269 -13.97 3.56 -1.55
N GLY A 270 -12.95 3.72 -0.70
CA GLY A 270 -11.66 4.30 -1.09
C GLY A 270 -11.64 5.82 -1.20
N LEU A 271 -12.61 6.50 -0.60
CA LEU A 271 -12.77 7.95 -0.59
C LEU A 271 -12.28 8.55 0.74
N LYS A 272 -11.90 9.84 0.72
CA LYS A 272 -11.51 10.60 1.91
C LYS A 272 -12.71 11.35 2.48
N ALA A 273 -12.81 11.44 3.80
CA ALA A 273 -13.81 12.24 4.48
C ALA A 273 -13.21 13.56 4.98
N ARG A 274 -13.89 14.68 4.74
CA ARG A 274 -13.63 15.97 5.41
C ARG A 274 -14.86 16.38 6.20
N ILE A 275 -14.71 16.51 7.51
CA ILE A 275 -15.84 16.82 8.41
C ILE A 275 -15.97 18.33 8.61
N VAL A 276 -17.19 18.83 8.55
CA VAL A 276 -17.56 20.22 8.84
C VAL A 276 -18.75 20.21 9.80
N GLY A 277 -18.60 20.84 10.97
CA GLY A 277 -19.60 20.85 12.04
C GLY A 277 -19.25 19.92 13.21
N GLU A 278 -20.09 19.95 14.25
CA GLU A 278 -19.91 19.20 15.50
C GLU A 278 -21.03 18.17 15.76
N GLY A 279 -21.95 17.95 14.81
CA GLY A 279 -23.03 16.97 14.94
C GLY A 279 -22.58 15.51 14.79
N ASP A 280 -23.41 14.59 15.29
CA ASP A 280 -23.12 13.14 15.31
C ASP A 280 -23.56 12.39 14.04
N SER A 281 -24.38 13.03 13.19
CA SER A 281 -24.92 12.48 11.94
C SER A 281 -24.68 13.41 10.77
N VAL A 282 -24.55 12.85 9.57
CA VAL A 282 -24.35 13.63 8.35
C VAL A 282 -25.67 14.28 7.91
N LEU A 283 -25.72 15.60 7.96
CA LEU A 283 -26.83 16.42 7.47
C LEU A 283 -26.78 16.57 5.94
N LYS A 284 -25.58 16.71 5.39
CA LYS A 284 -25.36 16.95 3.95
C LYS A 284 -23.98 16.46 3.54
N GLN A 285 -23.83 16.02 2.29
CA GLN A 285 -22.55 15.67 1.69
C GLN A 285 -22.26 16.47 0.41
N VAL A 286 -20.98 16.68 0.11
CA VAL A 286 -20.49 17.21 -1.17
C VAL A 286 -19.26 16.41 -1.62
N PRO A 287 -19.26 15.76 -2.80
CA PRO A 287 -20.36 15.68 -3.78
C PRO A 287 -21.60 14.95 -3.24
N GLN A 288 -22.75 15.19 -3.90
CA GLN A 288 -23.97 14.43 -3.63
C GLN A 288 -23.79 12.95 -4.01
N ALA A 289 -24.58 12.07 -3.42
CA ALA A 289 -24.53 10.64 -3.71
C ALA A 289 -24.75 10.34 -5.21
N GLY A 290 -24.09 9.30 -5.72
CA GLY A 290 -24.16 8.86 -7.12
C GLY A 290 -23.28 9.67 -8.08
N TYR A 291 -22.52 10.66 -7.59
CA TYR A 291 -21.47 11.28 -8.39
C TYR A 291 -20.27 10.34 -8.50
N GLU A 292 -19.75 10.20 -9.72
CA GLU A 292 -18.47 9.54 -9.99
C GLU A 292 -17.32 10.49 -9.66
N ILE A 293 -16.48 10.09 -8.71
CA ILE A 293 -15.21 10.76 -8.42
C ILE A 293 -14.08 9.74 -8.41
N PRO A 294 -12.82 10.16 -8.63
CA PRO A 294 -11.69 9.24 -8.62
C PRO A 294 -11.53 8.66 -7.22
N TYR A 295 -11.05 7.42 -7.13
CA TYR A 295 -10.63 6.85 -5.85
C TYR A 295 -9.63 7.79 -5.16
N GLY A 296 -9.81 8.00 -3.86
CA GLY A 296 -9.04 8.97 -3.07
C GLY A 296 -9.60 10.40 -3.15
N GLY A 297 -10.65 10.62 -3.94
CA GLY A 297 -11.46 11.83 -3.95
C GLY A 297 -12.04 12.12 -2.57
N THR A 298 -12.29 13.39 -2.29
CA THR A 298 -12.73 13.85 -0.97
C THR A 298 -14.22 14.12 -0.97
N VAL A 299 -14.95 13.48 -0.05
CA VAL A 299 -16.33 13.80 0.27
C VAL A 299 -16.37 14.63 1.55
N ILE A 300 -16.93 15.83 1.46
CA ILE A 300 -17.17 16.70 2.60
C ILE A 300 -18.48 16.29 3.25
N LEU A 301 -18.42 15.99 4.55
CA LEU A 301 -19.56 15.65 5.38
C LEU A 301 -19.87 16.83 6.30
N TYR A 302 -21.05 17.41 6.12
CA TYR A 302 -21.59 18.45 6.99
C TYR A 302 -22.46 17.77 8.05
N THR A 303 -22.17 18.02 9.33
CA THR A 303 -22.90 17.41 10.45
C THR A 303 -23.87 18.37 11.16
N ASP A 304 -23.84 19.64 10.78
CA ASP A 304 -24.78 20.68 11.20
C ASP A 304 -24.95 21.73 10.08
N GLU A 305 -25.64 22.83 10.35
CA GLU A 305 -25.87 23.93 9.38
C GLU A 305 -24.63 24.82 9.18
N THR A 306 -23.45 24.43 9.68
CA THR A 306 -22.21 25.19 9.47
C THR A 306 -21.82 25.17 8.01
N GLU A 307 -21.91 26.33 7.36
CA GLU A 307 -21.36 26.51 6.02
C GLU A 307 -19.87 26.85 6.08
N LEU A 308 -19.09 26.30 5.14
CA LEU A 308 -17.71 26.74 4.97
C LEU A 308 -17.72 28.21 4.54
N ALA A 309 -16.97 29.05 5.27
CA ALA A 309 -17.03 30.51 5.14
C ALA A 309 -16.59 31.03 3.76
N GLU A 310 -15.86 30.24 2.96
CA GLU A 310 -15.35 30.67 1.65
C GLU A 310 -15.44 29.58 0.58
N ASN A 311 -15.94 29.96 -0.59
CA ASN A 311 -15.85 29.17 -1.81
C ASN A 311 -14.42 29.19 -2.37
N VAL A 312 -14.00 28.07 -2.93
CA VAL A 312 -12.68 27.91 -3.57
C VAL A 312 -12.78 28.23 -5.07
N PRO A 313 -11.80 28.94 -5.65
CA PRO A 313 -11.78 29.17 -7.09
C PRO A 313 -11.42 27.88 -7.83
N VAL A 314 -12.15 27.58 -8.90
CA VAL A 314 -11.81 26.46 -9.79
C VAL A 314 -10.51 26.78 -10.53
N PRO A 315 -9.47 25.94 -10.44
CA PRO A 315 -8.21 26.19 -11.12
C PRO A 315 -8.37 26.08 -12.64
N ASN A 316 -7.62 26.91 -13.38
CA ASN A 316 -7.51 26.75 -14.83
C ASN A 316 -6.64 25.54 -15.16
N VAL A 317 -7.25 24.54 -15.80
CA VAL A 317 -6.60 23.30 -16.23
C VAL A 317 -6.66 23.10 -17.75
N LEU A 318 -7.17 24.06 -18.51
CA LEU A 318 -7.16 24.03 -19.97
C LEU A 318 -5.72 23.92 -20.51
N GLY A 319 -5.51 23.03 -21.49
CA GLY A 319 -4.20 22.76 -22.08
C GLY A 319 -3.25 21.92 -21.21
N LYS A 320 -3.64 21.59 -19.97
CA LYS A 320 -2.88 20.69 -19.10
C LYS A 320 -3.16 19.23 -19.46
N THR A 321 -2.24 18.33 -19.10
CA THR A 321 -2.51 16.89 -19.16
C THR A 321 -3.53 16.49 -18.08
N GLY A 322 -4.18 15.32 -18.23
CA GLY A 322 -5.09 14.80 -17.19
C GLY A 322 -4.42 14.72 -15.81
N LYS A 323 -3.16 14.29 -15.75
CA LYS A 323 -2.33 14.26 -14.52
C LYS A 323 -2.18 15.64 -13.88
N GLN A 324 -1.82 16.65 -14.68
CA GLN A 324 -1.65 18.03 -14.21
C GLN A 324 -2.97 18.69 -13.80
N ALA A 325 -4.07 18.34 -14.49
CA ALA A 325 -5.41 18.82 -14.16
C ALA A 325 -5.89 18.24 -12.82
N ASN A 326 -5.74 16.93 -12.63
CA ASN A 326 -6.08 16.25 -11.39
C ASN A 326 -5.32 16.85 -10.19
N ALA A 327 -3.99 17.01 -10.29
CA ALA A 327 -3.19 17.59 -9.22
C ALA A 327 -3.64 19.02 -8.86
N ALA A 328 -3.91 19.86 -9.86
CA ALA A 328 -4.36 21.23 -9.63
C ALA A 328 -5.74 21.29 -8.95
N ILE A 329 -6.68 20.45 -9.39
CA ILE A 329 -8.05 20.41 -8.87
C ILE A 329 -8.09 19.86 -7.44
N LEU A 330 -7.37 18.78 -7.15
CA LEU A 330 -7.26 18.22 -5.80
C LEU A 330 -6.59 19.20 -4.82
N ASN A 331 -5.53 19.90 -5.25
CA ASN A 331 -4.86 20.92 -4.41
C ASN A 331 -5.76 22.13 -4.10
N ALA A 332 -6.74 22.42 -4.96
CA ALA A 332 -7.76 23.43 -4.69
C ALA A 332 -8.86 22.95 -3.72
N GLY A 333 -8.78 21.69 -3.26
CA GLY A 333 -9.80 21.07 -2.40
C GLY A 333 -11.06 20.69 -3.16
N LEU A 334 -10.95 20.40 -4.46
CA LEU A 334 -12.03 19.99 -5.36
C LEU A 334 -11.81 18.55 -5.86
N ASN A 335 -12.83 17.94 -6.46
CA ASN A 335 -12.73 16.63 -7.12
C ASN A 335 -12.73 16.80 -8.64
N ILE A 336 -12.25 15.80 -9.38
CA ILE A 336 -12.20 15.85 -10.86
C ILE A 336 -12.94 14.66 -11.48
N LYS A 337 -13.71 14.88 -12.54
CA LYS A 337 -14.21 13.82 -13.43
C LYS A 337 -13.55 14.03 -14.80
N ILE A 338 -12.97 13.00 -15.39
CA ILE A 338 -12.32 13.12 -16.71
C ILE A 338 -13.14 12.35 -17.73
N GLU A 339 -13.48 12.98 -18.85
CA GLU A 339 -14.22 12.41 -19.98
C GLU A 339 -13.36 12.54 -21.27
N GLY A 340 -13.44 11.61 -22.23
CA GLY A 340 -12.68 11.73 -23.49
C GLY A 340 -12.26 10.39 -24.08
N ASP A 341 -11.53 10.43 -25.19
CA ASP A 341 -11.00 9.25 -25.88
C ASP A 341 -9.48 9.15 -25.58
N PHE A 342 -9.04 7.98 -25.09
CA PHE A 342 -7.69 7.77 -24.54
C PHE A 342 -6.92 6.71 -25.34
N PRO A 343 -6.36 7.06 -26.51
CA PRO A 343 -5.52 6.13 -27.24
C PRO A 343 -4.18 5.90 -26.52
N ASP A 344 -3.80 4.63 -26.37
CA ASP A 344 -2.51 4.21 -25.81
C ASP A 344 -1.33 4.97 -26.46
N ASN A 345 -0.40 5.47 -25.63
CA ASN A 345 0.84 6.15 -26.05
C ASN A 345 0.66 7.50 -26.76
N VAL A 346 -0.47 8.17 -26.57
CA VAL A 346 -0.72 9.49 -27.15
C VAL A 346 -0.80 10.56 -26.08
N GLN A 347 -0.16 11.72 -26.31
CA GLN A 347 -0.34 12.86 -25.42
C GLN A 347 -1.74 13.45 -25.56
N THR A 348 -2.47 13.52 -24.46
CA THR A 348 -3.79 14.16 -24.36
C THR A 348 -3.72 15.46 -23.56
N GLN A 349 -4.55 16.44 -23.91
CA GLN A 349 -4.72 17.69 -23.17
C GLN A 349 -6.19 17.96 -22.87
N VAL A 350 -6.44 18.64 -21.76
CA VAL A 350 -7.77 19.14 -21.40
C VAL A 350 -8.19 20.23 -22.39
N VAL A 351 -9.27 19.98 -23.12
CA VAL A 351 -9.86 20.93 -24.07
C VAL A 351 -11.06 21.67 -23.51
N SER A 352 -11.74 21.09 -22.52
CA SER A 352 -12.83 21.74 -21.80
C SER A 352 -12.82 21.37 -20.34
N GLN A 353 -13.32 22.29 -19.51
CA GLN A 353 -13.57 22.06 -18.09
C GLN A 353 -14.89 22.71 -17.69
N SER A 354 -15.57 22.11 -16.70
CA SER A 354 -16.78 22.64 -16.07
C SER A 354 -16.77 22.21 -14.60
N PRO A 355 -16.89 23.13 -13.62
CA PRO A 355 -17.16 24.56 -13.77
C PRO A 355 -15.99 25.37 -14.37
N MET A 356 -16.24 26.63 -14.75
CA MET A 356 -15.27 27.44 -15.49
C MET A 356 -14.08 27.88 -14.60
N PRO A 357 -12.90 28.15 -15.18
CA PRO A 357 -11.78 28.72 -14.42
C PRO A 357 -12.19 29.97 -13.61
N ASP A 358 -11.64 30.10 -12.41
CA ASP A 358 -11.88 31.16 -11.42
C ASP A 358 -13.31 31.24 -10.86
N GLU A 359 -14.22 30.38 -11.31
CA GLU A 359 -15.56 30.24 -10.73
C GLU A 359 -15.44 29.81 -9.25
N LYS A 360 -16.22 30.45 -8.39
CA LYS A 360 -16.20 30.20 -6.95
C LYS A 360 -17.20 29.12 -6.60
N VAL A 361 -16.71 27.92 -6.28
CA VAL A 361 -17.53 26.75 -5.99
C VAL A 361 -17.32 26.25 -4.57
N GLN A 362 -18.24 25.43 -4.08
CA GLN A 362 -18.08 24.80 -2.76
C GLN A 362 -16.89 23.84 -2.80
N PRO A 363 -16.06 23.78 -1.74
CA PRO A 363 -15.06 22.73 -1.60
C PRO A 363 -15.67 21.33 -1.82
N GLY A 364 -14.91 20.42 -2.40
CA GLY A 364 -15.39 19.08 -2.77
C GLY A 364 -16.23 19.03 -4.05
N THR A 365 -16.53 20.14 -4.71
CA THR A 365 -17.24 20.14 -6.00
C THR A 365 -16.46 19.34 -7.05
N VAL A 366 -17.18 18.60 -7.90
CA VAL A 366 -16.60 17.85 -9.02
C VAL A 366 -16.41 18.76 -10.22
N VAL A 367 -15.18 18.90 -10.68
CA VAL A 367 -14.79 19.57 -11.92
C VAL A 367 -14.70 18.51 -13.02
N THR A 368 -15.64 18.53 -13.95
CA THR A 368 -15.60 17.67 -15.14
C THR A 368 -14.67 18.28 -16.18
N VAL A 369 -13.71 17.52 -16.68
CA VAL A 369 -12.79 17.93 -17.73
C VAL A 369 -12.89 16.97 -18.91
N THR A 370 -12.83 17.49 -20.12
CA THR A 370 -12.76 16.66 -21.33
C THR A 370 -11.35 16.72 -21.90
N VAL A 371 -10.76 15.57 -22.18
CA VAL A 371 -9.41 15.48 -22.78
C VAL A 371 -9.48 15.00 -24.22
N HIS A 372 -8.58 15.52 -25.07
CA HIS A 372 -8.42 15.12 -26.46
C HIS A 372 -6.94 14.93 -26.80
N GLN A 373 -6.67 14.14 -27.82
CA GLN A 373 -5.34 13.95 -28.41
C GLN A 373 -4.75 15.28 -28.92
N VAL A 374 -3.49 15.53 -28.58
CA VAL A 374 -2.70 16.64 -29.13
C VAL A 374 -2.31 16.29 -30.56
N GLY A 375 -3.00 16.84 -31.55
CA GLY A 375 -2.62 16.67 -32.96
C GLY A 375 -3.70 16.84 -34.03
N ASP A 376 -4.98 17.00 -33.69
CA ASP A 376 -6.02 17.20 -34.70
C ASP A 376 -6.56 18.64 -34.67
N THR A 377 -5.80 19.57 -35.25
CA THR A 377 -6.38 20.81 -35.78
C THR A 377 -6.93 20.53 -37.17
N SER A 378 -8.05 19.81 -37.26
CA SER A 378 -8.89 19.85 -38.45
C SER A 378 -10.28 20.39 -38.12
N ALA A 379 -10.53 21.56 -38.72
CA ALA A 379 -11.83 22.16 -39.04
C ALA A 379 -12.68 22.75 -37.90
N ASN A 380 -12.59 24.08 -37.76
CA ASN A 380 -13.79 24.91 -37.87
C ASN A 380 -13.46 26.30 -38.42
N GLU A 381 -13.04 26.34 -39.68
CA GLU A 381 -13.39 27.47 -40.56
C GLU A 381 -14.44 26.93 -41.54
N SER A 382 -15.68 27.40 -41.42
CA SER A 382 -16.70 27.23 -42.45
C SER A 382 -16.78 28.50 -43.30
N PRO A 383 -17.04 28.39 -44.62
CA PRO A 383 -17.00 29.49 -45.58
C PRO A 383 -18.13 30.52 -45.44
#